data_AF-A0A0T9RT23-F1
#
_entry.id   AF-A0A0T9RT23-F1
#
_cell.length_a   1.000
_cell.length_b   1.000
_cell.length_c   1.000
_cell.angle_alpha   90.00
_cell.angle_beta   90.00
_cell.angle_gamma   90.00
#
_symmetry.space_group_name_H-M   'P 1'
#
loop_
_entity.id
_entity.type
_entity.pdbx_description
1 polymer ?
#
loop_
_entity_poly.entity_id
_entity_poly.type
_entity_poly.pdbx_seq_one_letter_code
_entity_poly.pdbx_strand_id
1 'polypeptide(L)'
;MAEFQPSLQLAVPDTLAGDDTDTAVALTFREMKDFEPESVARQIPQLRALLAMRNLLRDLKSNLLDNATFRRELENILKDDALSDELRAELAALAPKDC
;
A
#
# COMPACT_ATOMS: atom_id res chain seq x y z
N MET A 1 0.30 27.37 -9.99
CA MET A 1 0.62 26.00 -10.43
C MET A 1 -0.54 25.31 -11.13
N ALA A 2 -1.81 25.61 -10.85
CA ALA A 2 -2.93 25.01 -11.59
C ALA A 2 -2.91 25.25 -13.13
N GLU A 3 -2.26 26.33 -13.61
CA GLU A 3 -2.09 26.61 -15.05
C GLU A 3 -0.98 25.80 -15.74
N PHE A 4 -0.03 25.23 -14.99
CA PHE A 4 1.05 24.41 -15.53
C PHE A 4 0.97 23.03 -14.86
N GLN A 5 0.56 22.02 -15.61
CA GLN A 5 0.51 20.61 -15.16
C GLN A 5 1.77 19.90 -15.66
N PRO A 6 2.93 20.06 -15.00
CA PRO A 6 4.11 19.32 -15.39
C PRO A 6 3.81 17.83 -15.27
N SER A 7 4.14 17.11 -16.33
CA SER A 7 4.05 15.66 -16.40
C SER A 7 5.43 15.12 -16.73
N LEU A 8 5.72 13.93 -16.20
CA LEU A 8 7.03 13.33 -16.28
C LEU A 8 6.87 11.82 -16.53
N GLN A 9 7.63 11.30 -17.48
CA GLN A 9 7.72 9.87 -17.77
C GLN A 9 9.18 9.48 -17.69
N LEU A 10 9.49 8.53 -16.81
CA LEU A 10 10.86 8.07 -16.57
C LEU A 10 10.87 6.59 -16.24
N ALA A 11 11.95 5.92 -16.64
CA ALA A 11 12.30 4.59 -16.18
C ALA A 11 13.19 4.75 -14.95
N VAL A 12 12.82 4.11 -13.84
CA VAL A 12 13.58 4.11 -12.58
C VAL A 12 13.84 2.69 -12.13
N PRO A 13 14.98 2.42 -11.47
CA PRO A 13 15.26 1.10 -10.91
C PRO A 13 14.15 0.60 -9.99
N ASP A 14 13.69 -0.62 -10.22
CA ASP A 14 12.67 -1.27 -9.39
C ASP A 14 13.30 -1.93 -8.17
N THR A 15 13.13 -1.30 -7.02
CA THR A 15 13.64 -1.82 -5.74
C THR A 15 12.71 -2.84 -5.08
N LEU A 16 11.52 -3.09 -5.62
CA LEU A 16 10.55 -4.04 -5.08
C LEU A 16 10.79 -5.45 -5.62
N ALA A 17 11.08 -5.56 -6.91
CA ALA A 17 11.35 -6.84 -7.56
C ALA A 17 12.71 -7.43 -7.17
N GLY A 18 13.66 -6.59 -6.73
CA GLY A 18 14.98 -7.04 -6.29
C GLY A 18 15.86 -7.55 -7.42
N ASP A 19 15.47 -7.29 -8.67
CA ASP A 19 16.24 -7.49 -9.88
C ASP A 19 16.71 -6.13 -10.44
N ASP A 20 17.71 -6.12 -11.33
CA ASP A 20 18.20 -4.91 -12.01
C ASP A 20 17.21 -4.44 -13.11
N THR A 21 15.90 -4.53 -12.85
CA THR A 21 14.86 -4.08 -13.77
C THR A 21 14.47 -2.63 -13.50
N ASP A 22 14.05 -1.93 -14.55
CA ASP A 22 13.50 -0.59 -14.44
C ASP A 22 11.98 -0.62 -14.54
N THR A 23 11.31 0.11 -13.65
CA THR A 23 9.87 0.37 -13.71
C THR A 23 9.60 1.74 -14.35
N ALA A 24 8.74 1.76 -15.36
CA ALA A 24 8.27 2.99 -15.98
C ALA A 24 7.23 3.69 -15.09
N VAL A 25 7.49 4.94 -14.72
CA VAL A 25 6.56 5.76 -13.93
C VAL A 25 6.09 6.97 -14.73
N ALA A 26 4.80 7.27 -14.62
CA ALA A 26 4.18 8.44 -15.20
C ALA A 26 3.59 9.29 -14.07
N LEU A 27 4.13 10.49 -13.87
CA LEU A 27 3.75 11.40 -12.80
C LEU A 27 3.12 12.66 -13.38
N THR A 28 2.06 13.15 -12.75
CA THR A 28 1.42 14.43 -13.06
C THR A 28 1.28 15.23 -11.77
N PHE A 29 1.71 16.49 -11.79
CA PHE A 29 1.62 17.39 -10.64
C PHE A 29 0.65 18.52 -10.95
N ARG A 30 -0.33 18.74 -10.08
CA ARG A 30 -1.36 19.79 -10.16
C ARG A 30 -1.19 20.82 -9.05
N GLU A 31 -0.70 20.38 -7.90
CA GLU A 31 -0.41 21.22 -6.73
C GLU A 31 0.91 20.85 -6.06
N MET A 32 1.39 21.70 -5.14
CA MET A 32 2.65 21.45 -4.43
C MET A 32 2.63 20.16 -3.61
N LYS A 33 1.46 19.73 -3.12
CA LYS A 33 1.31 18.47 -2.38
C LYS A 33 1.57 17.23 -3.24
N ASP A 34 1.49 17.34 -4.56
CA ASP A 34 1.76 16.20 -5.45
C ASP A 34 3.24 15.81 -5.44
N PHE A 35 4.13 16.70 -4.98
CA PHE A 35 5.55 16.40 -4.79
C PHE A 35 5.84 15.62 -3.49
N GLU A 36 4.86 15.48 -2.59
CA GLU A 36 5.05 14.68 -1.39
C GLU A 36 5.13 13.19 -1.75
N PRO A 37 5.99 12.40 -1.06
CA PRO A 37 6.20 10.99 -1.38
C PRO A 37 4.92 10.16 -1.37
N GLU A 38 3.98 10.50 -0.49
CA GLU A 38 2.68 9.81 -0.44
C GLU A 38 1.86 10.05 -1.70
N SER A 39 1.82 11.29 -2.20
CA SER A 39 1.10 11.64 -3.43
C SER A 39 1.75 11.00 -4.66
N VAL A 40 3.09 10.98 -4.73
CA VAL A 40 3.84 10.29 -5.79
C VAL A 40 3.54 8.79 -5.78
N ALA A 41 3.63 8.15 -4.61
CA ALA A 41 3.37 6.71 -4.47
C ALA A 41 1.93 6.31 -4.80
N ARG A 42 0.94 7.21 -4.64
CA ARG A 42 -0.45 6.95 -5.07
C ARG A 42 -0.61 6.91 -6.60
N GLN A 43 0.27 7.59 -7.35
CA GLN A 43 0.24 7.60 -8.82
C GLN A 43 0.88 6.36 -9.44
N ILE A 44 1.72 5.64 -8.68
CA ILE A 44 2.39 4.42 -9.13
C ILE A 44 1.55 3.19 -8.70
N PRO A 45 1.03 2.38 -9.64
CA PRO A 45 0.10 1.29 -9.31
C PRO A 45 0.64 0.29 -8.29
N GLN A 46 1.90 -0.12 -8.40
CA GLN A 46 2.54 -1.09 -7.48
C GLN A 46 2.62 -0.53 -6.06
N LEU A 47 2.98 0.75 -5.90
CA LEU A 47 3.12 1.40 -4.59
C LEU A 47 1.76 1.73 -3.95
N ARG A 48 0.71 1.94 -4.75
CA ARG A 48 -0.63 2.22 -4.24
C ARG A 48 -1.19 1.06 -3.41
N ALA A 49 -0.94 -0.18 -3.83
CA ALA A 49 -1.36 -1.36 -3.09
C ALA A 49 -0.61 -1.47 -1.74
N LEU A 50 0.71 -1.23 -1.74
CA LEU A 50 1.51 -1.20 -0.51
C LEU A 50 1.07 -0.09 0.46
N LEU A 51 0.71 1.09 -0.05
CA LEU A 51 0.14 2.17 0.76
C LEU A 51 -1.21 1.77 1.38
N ALA A 52 -2.08 1.10 0.62
CA ALA A 52 -3.37 0.62 1.12
C ALA A 52 -3.15 -0.42 2.23
N MET A 53 -2.22 -1.37 2.03
CA MET A 53 -1.86 -2.36 3.04
C MET A 53 -1.29 -1.70 4.31
N ARG A 54 -0.38 -0.74 4.17
CA ARG A 54 0.16 0.04 5.31
C ARG A 54 -0.95 0.75 6.08
N ASN A 55 -1.88 1.38 5.38
CA ASN A 55 -3.00 2.08 6.01
C ASN A 55 -3.92 1.10 6.75
N LEU A 56 -4.25 -0.04 6.13
CA LEU A 56 -5.03 -1.11 6.76
C LEU A 56 -4.34 -1.62 8.04
N LEU A 57 -3.02 -1.87 7.98
CA LEU A 57 -2.25 -2.30 9.16
C LEU A 57 -2.20 -1.22 10.25
N ARG A 58 -2.11 0.06 9.86
CA ARG A 58 -2.15 1.18 10.80
C ARG A 58 -3.52 1.29 11.48
N ASP A 59 -4.59 1.14 10.71
CA ASP A 59 -5.96 1.21 11.20
C ASP A 59 -6.26 -0.01 12.08
N LEU A 60 -5.78 -1.20 11.70
CA LEU A 60 -5.84 -2.40 12.53
C LEU A 60 -5.13 -2.19 13.87
N LYS A 61 -3.92 -1.64 13.85
CA LYS A 61 -3.16 -1.30 15.06
C LYS A 61 -3.90 -0.29 15.94
N SER A 62 -4.49 0.74 15.36
CA SER A 62 -5.25 1.75 16.12
C SER A 62 -6.51 1.15 16.76
N ASN A 63 -7.30 0.40 15.98
CA ASN A 63 -8.51 -0.26 16.48
C ASN A 63 -8.20 -1.33 17.53
N LEU A 64 -7.09 -2.06 17.38
CA LEU A 64 -6.62 -2.99 18.40
C LEU A 64 -6.38 -2.31 19.73
N LEU A 65 -5.73 -1.14 19.72
CA LEU A 65 -5.39 -0.41 20.94
C LEU A 65 -6.64 0.13 21.66
N ASP A 66 -7.64 0.58 20.91
CA ASP A 66 -8.83 1.25 21.47
C ASP A 66 -10.05 0.34 21.71
N ASN A 67 -10.12 -0.85 21.09
CA ASN A 67 -11.28 -1.73 21.19
C ASN A 67 -10.92 -3.12 21.73
N ALA A 68 -11.20 -3.35 23.03
CA ALA A 68 -10.93 -4.61 23.72
C ALA A 68 -11.74 -5.80 23.16
N THR A 69 -12.94 -5.56 22.64
CA THR A 69 -13.76 -6.61 22.00
C THR A 69 -13.13 -7.04 20.68
N PHE A 70 -12.70 -6.09 19.85
CA PHE A 70 -12.00 -6.37 18.61
C PHE A 70 -10.70 -7.17 18.85
N ARG A 71 -9.96 -6.81 19.91
CA ARG A 71 -8.74 -7.54 20.30
C ARG A 71 -9.02 -9.00 20.65
N ARG A 72 -10.09 -9.29 21.39
CA ARG A 72 -10.51 -10.66 21.72
C ARG A 72 -10.94 -11.46 20.50
N GLU A 73 -11.74 -10.87 19.62
CA GLU A 73 -12.17 -11.53 18.39
C GLU A 73 -10.97 -11.81 17.46
N LEU A 74 -10.03 -10.87 17.34
CA LEU A 74 -8.80 -11.09 16.58
C LEU A 74 -7.94 -12.20 17.20
N GLU A 75 -7.80 -12.24 18.52
CA GLU A 75 -7.11 -13.34 19.21
C GLU A 75 -7.80 -14.69 19.00
N ASN A 76 -9.13 -14.73 18.88
CA ASN A 76 -9.86 -15.96 18.58
C ASN A 76 -9.60 -16.42 17.14
N ILE A 77 -9.64 -15.50 16.17
CA ILE A 77 -9.31 -15.77 14.76
C ILE A 77 -7.86 -16.25 14.62
N LEU A 78 -6.92 -15.69 15.37
CA LEU A 78 -5.51 -16.09 15.32
C LEU A 78 -5.22 -17.43 16.02
N LYS A 79 -6.12 -17.92 16.88
CA LYS A 79 -6.00 -19.25 17.51
C LYS A 79 -6.56 -20.37 16.64
N ASP A 80 -7.35 -20.03 15.64
CA ASP A 80 -7.88 -20.95 14.65
C ASP A 80 -7.04 -20.87 13.37
N ASP A 81 -6.25 -21.90 13.11
CA ASP A 81 -5.34 -21.94 11.96
C ASP A 81 -6.09 -21.76 10.64
N ALA A 82 -7.33 -22.26 10.51
CA ALA A 82 -8.11 -22.12 9.28
C ALA A 82 -8.55 -20.67 9.04
N LEU A 83 -9.02 -19.98 10.08
CA LEU A 83 -9.41 -18.57 10.00
C LEU A 83 -8.19 -17.65 9.84
N SER A 84 -7.05 -18.00 10.45
CA SER A 84 -5.79 -17.27 10.26
C SER A 84 -5.30 -17.38 8.83
N ASP A 85 -5.35 -18.57 8.23
CA ASP A 85 -4.95 -18.79 6.85
C ASP A 85 -5.87 -18.07 5.85
N GLU A 86 -7.18 -18.05 6.11
CA GLU A 86 -8.14 -17.28 5.30
C GLU A 86 -7.85 -15.77 5.36
N LEU A 87 -7.65 -15.22 6.55
CA LEU A 87 -7.29 -13.81 6.73
C LEU A 87 -5.96 -13.46 6.05
N ARG A 88 -4.96 -14.35 6.15
CA ARG A 88 -3.67 -14.20 5.45
C ARG A 88 -3.85 -14.23 3.94
N ALA A 89 -4.72 -15.09 3.42
CA ALA A 89 -5.02 -15.18 2.00
C ALA A 89 -5.72 -13.92 1.47
N GLU A 90 -6.68 -13.37 2.21
CA GLU A 90 -7.32 -12.09 1.85
C GLU A 90 -6.33 -10.92 1.86
N LEU A 91 -5.46 -10.85 2.88
CA LEU A 91 -4.40 -9.84 2.95
C LEU A 91 -3.39 -9.99 1.81
N ALA A 92 -3.02 -11.22 1.45
CA ALA A 92 -2.13 -11.51 0.33
C ALA A 92 -2.78 -11.22 -1.03
N ALA A 93 -4.10 -11.35 -1.15
CA ALA A 93 -4.84 -10.98 -2.36
C ALA A 93 -4.93 -9.45 -2.56
N LEU A 94 -4.82 -8.68 -1.47
CA LEU A 94 -4.76 -7.22 -1.49
C LEU A 94 -3.33 -6.69 -1.72
N ALA A 95 -2.30 -7.47 -1.39
CA ALA A 95 -0.93 -7.19 -1.78
C ALA A 95 -0.77 -7.41 -3.30
N PRO A 96 0.02 -6.57 -4.00
CA PRO A 96 0.26 -6.79 -5.41
C PRO A 96 0.94 -8.14 -5.57
N LYS A 97 0.34 -9.05 -6.35
CA LYS A 97 1.02 -10.26 -6.79
C LYS A 97 2.13 -9.83 -7.73
N ASP A 98 3.34 -10.30 -7.44
CA ASP A 98 4.49 -10.22 -8.31
C ASP A 98 4.04 -10.49 -9.76
N CYS A 99 4.30 -9.51 -10.65
CA CYS A 99 4.19 -9.71 -12.09
C CYS A 99 5.40 -10.50 -12.58
#